data_AF-A0A7S4I501-F1
#
_entry.id   AF-A0A7S4I501-F1
#
_cell.length_a   1.000
_cell.length_b   1.000
_cell.length_c   1.000
_cell.angle_alpha   90.00
_cell.angle_beta   90.00
_cell.angle_gamma   90.00
#
_symmetry.space_group_name_H-M   'P 1'
#
loop_
_entity.id
_entity.type
_entity.pdbx_description
1 polymer ?
#
loop_
_entity_poly.entity_id
_entity_poly.type
_entity_poly.pdbx_seq_one_letter_code
_entity_poly.pdbx_strand_id
1 'polypeptide(L)'
;MRGLETFSQLVDYSDNSTSYSINCLPTIISDTPRFPWRGFLMDTARHYLLPSTIFRTIDALSYSKFNTLHWHAVDAESFPVISDTYPLLSQEGAYAPSAVYSHELIKAVVAYGKERGIRVVPEFDMPGHAYSWGKGYPDLVVDCPDYNSNINNVPLNPTLNSTYTMLASFIPEMAKLFTDDCFHIGGDEVVFGCWEDNAQVTAWMQQNGLDAVGTLQYFEDMVAPILSKANKNPVVWEDLFDDGVNVPTQYIVEVWSDQSTLQSLVKAGYRTLTAYGYYLNNQEPSPGETTSQWVDTWKLMYSTDPLDNTSLTPEEIDLVIGGEAAMWGEQVESLNYDSRVWPRACAVSERLWSPQDVVDQTDATTRLTEHRCRIARRGVGASPIVPDYCSLPYTPYVEF
;
A
#
# COMPACT_ATOMS: atom_id res chain seq x y z
N MET A 1 0.74 18.61 13.97
CA MET A 1 0.36 17.18 14.05
C MET A 1 1.48 16.32 14.62
N ARG A 2 2.62 16.14 13.95
CA ARG A 2 3.70 15.24 14.41
C ARG A 2 4.26 15.57 15.80
N GLY A 3 4.51 16.85 16.09
CA GLY A 3 4.93 17.28 17.43
C GLY A 3 3.89 17.03 18.54
N LEU A 4 2.59 16.99 18.21
CA LEU A 4 1.55 16.63 19.19
C LEU A 4 1.60 15.13 19.53
N GLU A 5 1.87 14.28 18.53
CA GLU A 5 2.08 12.85 18.77
C GLU A 5 3.30 12.64 19.65
N THR A 6 4.45 13.26 19.33
CA THR A 6 5.65 13.21 20.19
C THR A 6 5.36 13.73 21.60
N PHE A 7 4.65 14.86 21.75
CA PHE A 7 4.27 15.38 23.06
C PHE A 7 3.41 14.38 23.85
N SER A 8 2.43 13.74 23.20
CA SER A 8 1.61 12.69 23.81
C SER A 8 2.43 11.46 24.25
N GLN A 9 3.58 11.23 23.60
CA GLN A 9 4.49 10.15 23.92
C GLN A 9 5.34 10.44 25.18
N LEU A 10 5.60 11.71 25.47
CA LEU A 10 6.34 12.16 26.65
C LEU A 10 5.52 12.13 27.94
N VAL A 11 4.17 12.11 27.82
CA VAL A 11 3.27 11.97 28.97
C VAL A 11 3.20 10.49 29.37
N ASP A 12 3.53 10.24 30.62
CA ASP A 12 3.44 8.92 31.26
C ASP A 12 2.35 8.93 32.33
N TYR A 13 1.72 7.78 32.53
CA TYR A 13 0.69 7.57 33.56
C TYR A 13 1.14 6.46 34.49
N SER A 14 1.25 6.77 35.78
CA SER A 14 1.59 5.78 36.81
C SER A 14 0.34 5.25 37.48
N ASP A 15 0.09 3.94 37.37
CA ASP A 15 -0.98 3.26 38.10
C ASP A 15 -0.80 3.38 39.63
N ASN A 16 0.45 3.35 40.11
CA ASN A 16 0.76 3.38 41.54
C ASN A 16 0.42 4.72 42.20
N SER A 17 0.68 5.84 41.52
CA SER A 17 0.39 7.18 42.04
C SER A 17 -0.88 7.80 41.46
N THR A 18 -1.53 7.13 40.50
CA THR A 18 -2.74 7.60 39.81
C THR A 18 -2.55 9.02 39.26
N SER A 19 -1.39 9.28 38.64
CA SER A 19 -0.98 10.62 38.23
C SER A 19 -0.27 10.61 36.89
N TYR A 20 -0.38 11.72 36.16
CA TYR A 20 0.38 11.97 34.93
C TYR A 20 1.69 12.70 35.25
N SER A 21 2.77 12.32 34.59
CA SER A 21 4.05 13.02 34.64
C SER A 21 4.67 13.16 33.25
N ILE A 22 5.58 14.12 33.13
CA ILE A 22 6.52 14.19 32.02
C ILE A 22 7.91 14.06 32.64
N ASN A 23 8.61 12.99 32.28
CA ASN A 23 9.94 12.70 32.80
C ASN A 23 11.01 13.50 32.04
N CYS A 24 12.20 13.65 32.63
CA CYS A 24 13.38 14.24 31.98
C CYS A 24 13.26 15.74 31.59
N LEU A 25 12.56 16.55 32.39
CA LEU A 25 12.46 18.00 32.18
C LEU A 25 13.70 18.78 32.69
N PRO A 26 14.11 19.86 32.00
CA PRO A 26 13.53 20.38 30.76
C PRO A 26 13.94 19.54 29.54
N THR A 27 13.00 19.35 28.60
CA THR A 27 13.25 18.62 27.34
C THR A 27 13.06 19.56 26.15
N ILE A 28 13.99 19.54 25.20
CA ILE A 28 13.91 20.27 23.93
C ILE A 28 14.12 19.25 22.81
N ILE A 29 13.17 19.17 21.88
CA ILE A 29 13.20 18.22 20.75
C ILE A 29 13.11 19.02 19.45
N SER A 30 14.07 18.78 18.54
CA SER A 30 14.02 19.20 17.14
C SER A 30 13.99 17.94 16.29
N ASP A 31 12.94 17.78 15.48
CA ASP A 31 12.62 16.50 14.82
C ASP A 31 12.07 16.75 13.41
N THR A 32 12.48 15.92 12.45
CA THR A 32 12.10 15.99 11.04
C THR A 32 12.18 14.59 10.42
N PRO A 33 11.29 14.20 9.49
CA PRO A 33 11.42 12.92 8.82
C PRO A 33 12.66 12.88 7.93
N ARG A 34 13.34 11.72 7.88
CA ARG A 34 14.39 11.42 6.91
C ARG A 34 13.85 11.33 5.49
N PHE A 35 12.73 10.63 5.28
CA PHE A 35 12.09 10.51 3.97
C PHE A 35 10.73 11.21 3.94
N PRO A 36 10.40 11.94 2.86
CA PRO A 36 9.13 12.63 2.75
C PRO A 36 7.93 11.68 2.60
N TRP A 37 8.10 10.53 1.93
CA TRP A 37 7.05 9.52 1.74
C TRP A 37 7.21 8.37 2.73
N ARG A 38 6.22 8.19 3.61
CA ARG A 38 6.17 7.09 4.57
C ARG A 38 4.80 6.46 4.43
N GLY A 39 4.75 5.46 3.56
CA GLY A 39 3.53 4.84 3.11
C GLY A 39 3.22 3.52 3.79
N PHE A 40 1.99 3.09 3.58
CA PHE A 40 1.45 1.85 4.10
C PHE A 40 0.39 1.36 3.12
N LEU A 41 0.62 0.20 2.51
CA LEU A 41 -0.32 -0.41 1.59
C LEU A 41 -1.35 -1.24 2.35
N MET A 42 -2.62 -0.98 2.05
CA MET A 42 -3.77 -1.71 2.55
C MET A 42 -4.52 -2.33 1.37
N ASP A 43 -4.48 -3.66 1.30
CA ASP A 43 -5.29 -4.45 0.36
C ASP A 43 -6.71 -4.64 0.90
N THR A 44 -7.68 -4.21 0.10
CA THR A 44 -9.11 -4.36 0.39
C THR A 44 -9.86 -5.17 -0.66
N ALA A 45 -9.14 -5.76 -1.60
CA ALA A 45 -9.66 -6.50 -2.73
C ALA A 45 -9.64 -8.00 -2.46
N ARG A 46 -8.52 -8.54 -1.96
CA ARG A 46 -8.41 -9.97 -1.61
C ARG A 46 -9.36 -10.33 -0.48
N HIS A 47 -9.51 -9.43 0.50
CA HIS A 47 -10.59 -9.47 1.48
C HIS A 47 -11.17 -8.08 1.70
N TYR A 48 -12.50 -7.99 1.80
CA TYR A 48 -13.16 -6.75 2.18
C TYR A 48 -12.79 -6.35 3.61
N LEU A 49 -12.35 -5.10 3.79
CA LEU A 49 -12.07 -4.54 5.11
C LEU A 49 -13.22 -3.65 5.56
N LEU A 50 -13.67 -3.85 6.81
CA LEU A 50 -14.69 -3.02 7.41
C LEU A 50 -14.21 -1.55 7.47
N PRO A 51 -15.11 -0.57 7.29
CA PRO A 51 -14.77 0.84 7.43
C PRO A 51 -14.05 1.16 8.74
N SER A 52 -14.47 0.53 9.85
CA SER A 52 -13.84 0.68 11.15
C SER A 52 -12.36 0.25 11.17
N THR A 53 -11.99 -0.74 10.37
CA THR A 53 -10.58 -1.17 10.20
C THR A 53 -9.79 -0.09 9.48
N ILE A 54 -10.33 0.49 8.39
CA ILE A 54 -9.67 1.56 7.64
C ILE A 54 -9.42 2.79 8.53
N PHE A 55 -10.45 3.27 9.24
CA PHE A 55 -10.32 4.42 10.14
C PHE A 55 -9.32 4.18 11.27
N ARG A 56 -9.37 2.99 11.90
CA ARG A 56 -8.44 2.62 12.97
C ARG A 56 -7.00 2.51 12.47
N THR A 57 -6.80 2.02 11.25
CA THR A 57 -5.46 2.01 10.62
C THR A 57 -4.96 3.43 10.39
N ILE A 58 -5.78 4.36 9.91
CA ILE A 58 -5.38 5.78 9.76
C ILE A 58 -4.97 6.41 11.10
N ASP A 59 -5.67 6.10 12.19
CA ASP A 59 -5.27 6.51 13.54
C ASP A 59 -3.88 5.96 13.90
N ALA A 60 -3.66 4.66 13.70
CA ALA A 60 -2.38 4.00 13.98
C ALA A 60 -1.22 4.53 13.11
N LEU A 61 -1.48 4.81 11.82
CA LEU A 61 -0.53 5.47 10.92
C LEU A 61 -0.11 6.84 11.47
N SER A 62 -1.07 7.62 11.96
CA SER A 62 -0.80 8.91 12.58
C SER A 62 0.04 8.78 13.85
N TYR A 63 -0.26 7.81 14.72
CA TYR A 63 0.49 7.57 15.96
C TYR A 63 1.95 7.16 15.68
N SER A 64 2.17 6.47 14.57
CA SER A 64 3.48 6.00 14.14
C SER A 64 4.17 6.95 13.17
N LYS A 65 3.59 8.12 12.85
CA LYS A 65 4.15 9.15 11.96
C LYS A 65 4.31 8.76 10.47
N PHE A 66 3.59 7.72 10.02
CA PHE A 66 3.31 7.55 8.59
C PHE A 66 2.58 8.78 8.04
N ASN A 67 2.57 8.97 6.72
CA ASN A 67 1.83 10.05 6.08
C ASN A 67 1.14 9.69 4.76
N THR A 68 1.23 8.45 4.32
CA THR A 68 0.50 7.96 3.15
C THR A 68 -0.19 6.64 3.51
N LEU A 69 -1.47 6.54 3.18
CA LEU A 69 -2.20 5.29 3.03
C LEU A 69 -2.28 5.03 1.52
N HIS A 70 -1.55 4.00 1.08
CA HIS A 70 -1.70 3.42 -0.24
C HIS A 70 -2.86 2.44 -0.16
N TRP A 71 -3.96 2.78 -0.81
CA TRP A 71 -5.19 1.99 -0.76
C TRP A 71 -5.33 1.18 -2.04
N HIS A 72 -4.86 -0.07 -1.97
CA HIS A 72 -5.09 -1.09 -2.98
C HIS A 72 -6.55 -1.53 -2.92
N ALA A 73 -7.36 -0.89 -3.77
CA ALA A 73 -8.80 -0.82 -3.59
C ALA A 73 -9.55 -1.94 -4.31
N VAL A 74 -8.98 -2.47 -5.41
CA VAL A 74 -9.54 -3.51 -6.27
C VAL A 74 -8.42 -4.40 -6.77
N ASP A 75 -8.73 -5.67 -7.07
CA ASP A 75 -7.82 -6.68 -7.61
C ASP A 75 -8.67 -7.80 -8.24
N ALA A 76 -8.08 -8.93 -8.62
CA ALA A 76 -8.73 -10.01 -9.33
C ALA A 76 -9.89 -10.63 -8.54
N GLU A 77 -9.78 -10.77 -7.22
CA GLU A 77 -10.81 -11.39 -6.38
C GLU A 77 -12.06 -10.52 -6.21
N SER A 78 -11.91 -9.20 -6.08
CA SER A 78 -13.07 -8.33 -5.91
C SER A 78 -12.88 -6.87 -6.34
N PHE A 79 -14.01 -6.27 -6.72
CA PHE A 79 -14.16 -4.86 -7.06
C PHE A 79 -15.13 -4.17 -6.08
N PRO A 80 -14.70 -3.80 -4.86
CA PRO A 80 -15.61 -3.24 -3.85
C PRO A 80 -15.94 -1.76 -4.08
N VAL A 81 -15.22 -1.04 -4.94
CA VAL A 81 -15.44 0.41 -5.14
C VAL A 81 -16.64 0.68 -6.02
N ILE A 82 -17.61 1.45 -5.54
CA ILE A 82 -18.76 1.87 -6.36
C ILE A 82 -18.29 2.89 -7.41
N SER A 83 -18.70 2.66 -8.66
CA SER A 83 -18.64 3.67 -9.72
C SER A 83 -20.04 4.04 -10.19
N ASP A 84 -20.33 5.34 -10.24
CA ASP A 84 -21.57 5.88 -10.79
C ASP A 84 -21.62 5.74 -12.32
N THR A 85 -20.48 5.83 -13.01
CA THR A 85 -20.41 5.70 -14.47
C THR A 85 -20.38 4.25 -14.95
N TYR A 86 -19.82 3.33 -14.16
CA TYR A 86 -19.73 1.90 -14.46
C TYR A 86 -20.24 1.04 -13.28
N PRO A 87 -21.54 1.10 -12.95
CA PRO A 87 -22.09 0.51 -11.73
C PRO A 87 -21.95 -1.02 -11.66
N LEU A 88 -21.90 -1.72 -12.79
CA LEU A 88 -21.77 -3.18 -12.80
C LEU A 88 -20.41 -3.66 -12.26
N LEU A 89 -19.37 -2.81 -12.24
CA LEU A 89 -18.06 -3.16 -11.68
C LEU A 89 -18.21 -3.68 -10.24
N SER A 90 -18.88 -2.91 -9.38
CA SER A 90 -19.13 -3.32 -7.99
C SER A 90 -20.35 -4.23 -7.81
N GLN A 91 -21.40 -4.07 -8.62
CA GLN A 91 -22.62 -4.88 -8.47
C GLN A 91 -22.37 -6.37 -8.75
N GLU A 92 -21.46 -6.67 -9.68
CA GLU A 92 -21.12 -8.04 -10.06
C GLU A 92 -19.70 -8.45 -9.62
N GLY A 93 -18.79 -7.49 -9.40
CA GLY A 93 -17.40 -7.75 -9.03
C GLY A 93 -17.11 -7.70 -7.53
N ALA A 94 -17.98 -7.14 -6.68
CA ALA A 94 -17.78 -7.19 -5.23
C ALA A 94 -18.17 -8.56 -4.65
N TYR A 95 -17.60 -8.91 -3.50
CA TYR A 95 -17.95 -10.15 -2.79
C TYR A 95 -19.44 -10.25 -2.42
N ALA A 96 -20.05 -9.11 -2.09
CA ALA A 96 -21.47 -9.00 -1.75
C ALA A 96 -21.93 -7.54 -1.90
N PRO A 97 -23.23 -7.27 -2.08
CA PRO A 97 -23.75 -5.90 -2.10
C PRO A 97 -23.47 -5.08 -0.83
N SER A 98 -23.19 -5.75 0.30
CA SER A 98 -22.79 -5.11 1.57
C SER A 98 -21.28 -4.91 1.71
N ALA A 99 -20.47 -5.53 0.86
CA ALA A 99 -19.01 -5.49 0.87
C ALA A 99 -18.49 -4.49 -0.19
N VAL A 100 -18.98 -3.26 -0.10
CA VAL A 100 -18.67 -2.19 -1.05
C VAL A 100 -18.25 -0.90 -0.34
N TYR A 101 -17.51 -0.05 -1.05
CA TYR A 101 -17.10 1.28 -0.63
C TYR A 101 -17.85 2.33 -1.46
N SER A 102 -18.75 3.07 -0.81
CA SER A 102 -19.48 4.16 -1.47
C SER A 102 -18.64 5.42 -1.60
N HIS A 103 -19.05 6.32 -2.49
CA HIS A 103 -18.44 7.64 -2.65
C HIS A 103 -18.41 8.44 -1.33
N GLU A 104 -19.45 8.35 -0.51
CA GLU A 104 -19.52 9.00 0.80
C GLU A 104 -18.46 8.45 1.75
N LEU A 105 -18.30 7.12 1.79
CA LEU A 105 -17.30 6.48 2.64
C LEU A 105 -15.88 6.84 2.18
N ILE A 106 -15.59 6.78 0.87
CA ILE A 106 -14.27 7.14 0.34
C ILE A 106 -13.94 8.60 0.71
N LYS A 107 -14.88 9.53 0.51
CA LYS A 107 -14.70 10.94 0.91
C LYS A 107 -14.47 11.08 2.42
N ALA A 108 -15.18 10.30 3.25
CA ALA A 108 -14.99 10.31 4.69
C ALA A 108 -13.59 9.79 5.09
N VAL A 109 -13.10 8.72 4.44
CA VAL A 109 -11.74 8.19 4.64
C VAL A 109 -10.68 9.23 4.25
N VAL A 110 -10.82 9.85 3.08
CA VAL A 110 -9.90 10.91 2.61
C VAL A 110 -9.89 12.11 3.57
N ALA A 111 -11.05 12.57 4.01
CA ALA A 111 -11.17 13.65 4.98
C ALA A 111 -10.55 13.29 6.34
N TYR A 112 -10.80 12.08 6.84
CA TYR A 112 -10.27 11.59 8.10
C TYR A 112 -8.75 11.44 8.07
N GLY A 113 -8.20 10.96 6.94
CA GLY A 113 -6.77 10.94 6.66
C GLY A 113 -6.17 12.34 6.71
N LYS A 114 -6.78 13.29 6.00
CA LYS A 114 -6.32 14.70 5.97
C LYS A 114 -6.24 15.33 7.37
N GLU A 115 -7.22 15.09 8.23
CA GLU A 115 -7.23 15.59 9.62
C GLU A 115 -6.07 15.06 10.47
N ARG A 116 -5.48 13.93 10.06
CA ARG A 116 -4.33 13.26 10.70
C ARG A 116 -3.02 13.42 9.93
N GLY A 117 -3.06 14.16 8.83
CA GLY A 117 -1.93 14.33 7.93
C GLY A 117 -1.54 13.03 7.22
N ILE A 118 -2.52 12.17 6.92
CA ILE A 118 -2.37 10.97 6.10
C ILE A 118 -2.97 11.27 4.73
N ARG A 119 -2.15 11.22 3.68
CA ARG A 119 -2.56 11.21 2.28
C ARG A 119 -3.24 9.88 1.99
N VAL A 120 -4.24 9.87 1.13
CA VAL A 120 -4.88 8.63 0.67
C VAL A 120 -4.65 8.54 -0.83
N VAL A 121 -3.72 7.67 -1.22
CA VAL A 121 -3.33 7.42 -2.61
C VAL A 121 -4.05 6.13 -3.03
N PRO A 122 -4.99 6.19 -3.98
CA PRO A 122 -5.66 4.99 -4.44
C PRO A 122 -4.74 4.21 -5.37
N GLU A 123 -4.93 2.90 -5.37
CA GLU A 123 -4.49 2.02 -6.44
C GLU A 123 -5.68 1.33 -7.08
N PHE A 124 -5.71 1.42 -8.40
CA PHE A 124 -6.54 0.61 -9.27
C PHE A 124 -5.59 -0.01 -10.28
N ASP A 125 -5.09 -1.20 -9.95
CA ASP A 125 -4.06 -1.87 -10.72
C ASP A 125 -4.59 -2.30 -12.10
N MET A 126 -3.78 -2.01 -13.12
CA MET A 126 -4.05 -2.22 -14.54
C MET A 126 -2.72 -2.40 -15.30
N PRO A 127 -2.68 -3.24 -16.36
CA PRO A 127 -3.77 -4.08 -16.84
C PRO A 127 -3.84 -5.44 -16.12
N GLY A 128 -2.88 -5.77 -15.25
CA GLY A 128 -2.87 -6.98 -14.42
C GLY A 128 -4.03 -7.01 -13.42
N HIS A 129 -4.16 -8.12 -12.68
CA HIS A 129 -5.07 -8.20 -11.53
C HIS A 129 -6.53 -7.78 -11.81
N ALA A 130 -7.02 -8.00 -13.03
CA ALA A 130 -8.22 -7.33 -13.52
C ALA A 130 -9.47 -8.23 -13.57
N TYR A 131 -9.40 -9.48 -13.12
CA TYR A 131 -10.49 -10.44 -13.28
C TYR A 131 -11.85 -9.96 -12.74
N SER A 132 -11.87 -9.27 -11.59
CA SER A 132 -13.10 -8.74 -11.00
C SER A 132 -13.77 -7.66 -11.85
N TRP A 133 -13.00 -6.91 -12.64
CA TRP A 133 -13.49 -5.87 -13.56
C TRP A 133 -14.38 -6.50 -14.65
N GLY A 134 -13.99 -7.69 -15.11
CA GLY A 134 -14.71 -8.47 -16.11
C GLY A 134 -16.03 -9.08 -15.63
N LYS A 135 -16.29 -9.14 -14.32
CA LYS A 135 -17.54 -9.72 -13.80
C LYS A 135 -18.77 -8.90 -14.22
N GLY A 136 -18.67 -7.58 -14.15
CA GLY A 136 -19.74 -6.66 -14.57
C GLY A 136 -19.72 -6.34 -16.06
N TYR A 137 -18.53 -6.28 -16.65
CA TYR A 137 -18.32 -5.94 -18.05
C TYR A 137 -17.35 -6.95 -18.70
N PRO A 138 -17.84 -8.10 -19.17
CA PRO A 138 -17.00 -9.22 -19.63
C PRO A 138 -15.97 -8.86 -20.69
N ASP A 139 -16.31 -7.93 -21.60
CA ASP A 139 -15.41 -7.51 -22.68
C ASP A 139 -14.17 -6.73 -22.17
N LEU A 140 -14.13 -6.29 -20.91
CA LEU A 140 -12.98 -5.56 -20.36
C LEU A 140 -11.77 -6.44 -20.15
N VAL A 141 -11.94 -7.74 -19.94
CA VAL A 141 -10.86 -8.70 -19.72
C VAL A 141 -10.68 -9.61 -20.92
N VAL A 142 -9.52 -10.21 -21.06
CA VAL A 142 -9.28 -11.20 -22.13
C VAL A 142 -9.92 -12.53 -21.76
N ASP A 143 -10.64 -13.13 -22.71
CA ASP A 143 -11.16 -14.49 -22.58
C ASP A 143 -10.01 -15.50 -22.75
N CYS A 144 -9.47 -15.98 -21.63
CA CYS A 144 -8.37 -16.95 -21.59
C CYS A 144 -8.66 -18.05 -20.54
N PRO A 145 -9.44 -19.09 -20.90
CA PRO A 145 -9.95 -20.07 -19.95
C PRO A 145 -8.90 -20.86 -19.15
N ASP A 146 -7.70 -21.04 -19.70
CA ASP A 146 -6.61 -21.80 -19.06
C ASP A 146 -6.06 -21.09 -17.81
N TYR A 147 -6.29 -19.78 -17.68
CA TYR A 147 -5.85 -18.96 -16.54
C TYR A 147 -6.91 -18.86 -15.43
N ASN A 148 -8.10 -19.44 -15.60
CA ASN A 148 -9.14 -19.42 -14.56
C ASN A 148 -8.74 -20.09 -13.23
N SER A 149 -7.66 -20.88 -13.21
CA SER A 149 -7.13 -21.50 -11.99
C SER A 149 -6.34 -20.51 -11.11
N ASN A 150 -5.81 -19.43 -11.71
CA ASN A 150 -5.21 -18.30 -11.02
C ASN A 150 -5.70 -17.00 -11.68
N ILE A 151 -6.77 -16.45 -11.13
CA ILE A 151 -7.48 -15.30 -11.70
C ILE A 151 -6.65 -14.01 -11.72
N ASN A 152 -5.57 -13.91 -10.93
CA ASN A 152 -4.61 -12.80 -11.00
C ASN A 152 -3.99 -12.65 -12.39
N ASN A 153 -3.91 -13.76 -13.13
CA ASN A 153 -3.29 -13.82 -14.45
C ASN A 153 -4.25 -13.42 -15.59
N VAL A 154 -5.44 -12.88 -15.27
CA VAL A 154 -6.41 -12.43 -16.28
C VAL A 154 -6.36 -10.90 -16.38
N PRO A 155 -5.63 -10.35 -17.37
CA PRO A 155 -5.50 -8.92 -17.57
C PRO A 155 -6.70 -8.30 -18.30
N LEU A 156 -6.77 -6.97 -18.24
CA LEU A 156 -7.61 -6.17 -19.13
C LEU A 156 -7.27 -6.46 -20.60
N ASN A 157 -8.24 -6.22 -21.48
CA ASN A 157 -8.10 -6.36 -22.92
C ASN A 157 -7.61 -5.03 -23.54
N PRO A 158 -6.33 -4.92 -23.96
CA PRO A 158 -5.77 -3.68 -24.48
C PRO A 158 -6.21 -3.38 -25.92
N THR A 159 -6.87 -4.34 -26.60
CA THR A 159 -7.20 -4.24 -28.02
C THR A 159 -8.55 -3.57 -28.29
N LEU A 160 -9.36 -3.38 -27.24
CA LEU A 160 -10.72 -2.87 -27.35
C LEU A 160 -10.82 -1.40 -26.94
N ASN A 161 -11.44 -0.59 -27.80
CA ASN A 161 -11.73 0.81 -27.48
C ASN A 161 -12.66 0.99 -26.28
N SER A 162 -13.49 -0.03 -25.96
CA SER A 162 -14.35 -0.03 -24.77
C SER A 162 -13.53 0.02 -23.48
N THR A 163 -12.36 -0.63 -23.42
CA THR A 163 -11.44 -0.57 -22.28
C THR A 163 -11.05 0.87 -21.98
N TYR A 164 -10.52 1.59 -22.97
CA TYR A 164 -10.10 2.99 -22.78
C TYR A 164 -11.29 3.95 -22.59
N THR A 165 -12.46 3.64 -23.15
CA THR A 165 -13.69 4.42 -22.90
C THR A 165 -14.15 4.29 -21.44
N MET A 166 -14.03 3.10 -20.88
CA MET A 166 -14.30 2.84 -19.47
C MET A 166 -13.31 3.58 -18.58
N LEU A 167 -12.01 3.42 -18.82
CA LEU A 167 -10.96 4.11 -18.05
C LEU A 167 -11.08 5.64 -18.13
N ALA A 168 -11.43 6.18 -19.30
CA ALA A 168 -11.64 7.61 -19.51
C ALA A 168 -12.87 8.18 -18.77
N SER A 169 -13.76 7.31 -18.28
CA SER A 169 -14.91 7.69 -17.44
C SER A 169 -14.60 7.43 -15.96
N PHE A 170 -14.03 6.27 -15.66
CA PHE A 170 -13.75 5.79 -14.31
C PHE A 170 -12.65 6.60 -13.61
N ILE A 171 -11.49 6.81 -14.25
CA ILE A 171 -10.36 7.52 -13.63
C ILE A 171 -10.73 8.95 -13.22
N PRO A 172 -11.37 9.78 -14.06
CA PRO A 172 -11.80 11.12 -13.65
C PRO A 172 -12.88 11.12 -12.56
N GLU A 173 -13.66 10.05 -12.42
CA GLU A 173 -14.61 9.87 -11.33
C GLU A 173 -13.88 9.62 -10.01
N MET A 174 -12.98 8.64 -9.98
CA MET A 174 -12.16 8.32 -8.80
C MET A 174 -11.26 9.48 -8.41
N ALA A 175 -10.69 10.22 -9.37
CA ALA A 175 -9.89 11.41 -9.15
C ALA A 175 -10.62 12.53 -8.38
N LYS A 176 -11.95 12.58 -8.42
CA LYS A 176 -12.76 13.53 -7.63
C LYS A 176 -12.96 13.08 -6.18
N LEU A 177 -12.86 11.78 -5.92
CA LEU A 177 -12.99 11.19 -4.59
C LEU A 177 -11.65 11.22 -3.85
N PHE A 178 -10.60 10.79 -4.54
CA PHE A 178 -9.23 10.75 -4.04
C PHE A 178 -8.49 12.03 -4.44
N THR A 179 -8.39 12.97 -3.50
CA THR A 179 -7.88 14.32 -3.79
C THR A 179 -6.36 14.46 -3.76
N ASP A 180 -5.61 13.38 -3.51
CA ASP A 180 -4.15 13.41 -3.61
C ASP A 180 -3.69 13.54 -5.07
N ASP A 181 -2.56 14.19 -5.32
CA ASP A 181 -2.04 14.34 -6.69
C ASP A 181 -1.55 13.00 -7.25
N CYS A 182 -1.13 12.07 -6.39
CA CYS A 182 -0.68 10.75 -6.80
C CYS A 182 -1.86 9.80 -7.04
N PHE A 183 -1.72 8.91 -8.02
CA PHE A 183 -2.67 7.87 -8.36
C PHE A 183 -1.89 6.64 -8.80
N HIS A 184 -1.94 5.55 -8.02
CA HIS A 184 -1.23 4.33 -8.36
C HIS A 184 -2.05 3.58 -9.41
N ILE A 185 -1.41 3.19 -10.50
CA ILE A 185 -2.05 2.44 -11.59
C ILE A 185 -1.57 0.99 -11.67
N GLY A 186 -0.69 0.59 -10.74
CA GLY A 186 -0.14 -0.74 -10.66
C GLY A 186 0.83 -1.02 -11.80
N GLY A 187 0.49 -2.00 -12.63
CA GLY A 187 1.27 -2.43 -13.79
C GLY A 187 2.19 -3.60 -13.48
N ASP A 188 1.94 -4.34 -12.39
CA ASP A 188 2.70 -5.51 -11.96
C ASP A 188 2.15 -6.83 -12.50
N GLU A 189 3.04 -7.83 -12.51
CA GLU A 189 2.75 -9.25 -12.76
C GLU A 189 1.87 -9.54 -13.99
N VAL A 190 1.98 -8.73 -15.05
CA VAL A 190 1.16 -8.88 -16.26
C VAL A 190 1.51 -10.19 -16.99
N VAL A 191 0.62 -11.17 -16.90
CA VAL A 191 0.83 -12.47 -17.56
C VAL A 191 0.47 -12.41 -19.05
N PHE A 192 1.49 -12.14 -19.88
CA PHE A 192 1.36 -12.03 -21.34
C PHE A 192 0.77 -13.26 -22.02
N GLY A 193 0.96 -14.46 -21.46
CA GLY A 193 0.44 -15.70 -22.04
C GLY A 193 -1.08 -15.66 -22.28
N CYS A 194 -1.86 -15.01 -21.40
CA CYS A 194 -3.30 -14.85 -21.61
C CYS A 194 -3.63 -14.03 -22.88
N TRP A 195 -2.82 -13.01 -23.20
CA TRP A 195 -2.95 -12.25 -24.45
C TRP A 195 -2.53 -13.07 -25.67
N GLU A 196 -1.43 -13.81 -25.56
CA GLU A 196 -0.88 -14.62 -26.66
C GLU A 196 -1.79 -15.80 -27.03
N ASP A 197 -2.43 -16.42 -26.04
CA ASP A 197 -3.36 -17.54 -26.22
C ASP A 197 -4.70 -17.10 -26.83
N ASN A 198 -5.06 -15.81 -26.74
CA ASN A 198 -6.30 -15.30 -27.31
C ASN A 198 -6.14 -14.92 -28.80
N ALA A 199 -6.89 -15.61 -29.67
CA ALA A 199 -6.78 -15.43 -31.11
C ALA A 199 -7.11 -14.01 -31.61
N GLN A 200 -8.01 -13.28 -30.94
CA GLN A 200 -8.34 -11.91 -31.34
C GLN A 200 -7.23 -10.94 -30.97
N VAL A 201 -6.67 -11.09 -29.76
CA VAL A 201 -5.56 -10.27 -29.28
C VAL A 201 -4.33 -10.51 -30.14
N THR A 202 -3.98 -11.77 -30.41
CA THR A 202 -2.85 -12.12 -31.28
C THR A 202 -3.02 -11.63 -32.72
N ALA A 203 -4.24 -11.67 -33.29
CA ALA A 203 -4.50 -11.08 -34.60
C ALA A 203 -4.33 -9.55 -34.60
N TRP A 204 -4.77 -8.88 -33.54
CA TRP A 204 -4.60 -7.44 -33.36
C TRP A 204 -3.12 -7.06 -33.20
N MET A 205 -2.36 -7.82 -32.41
CA MET A 205 -0.90 -7.65 -32.24
C MET A 205 -0.19 -7.73 -33.59
N GLN A 206 -0.48 -8.77 -34.39
CA GLN A 206 0.08 -8.93 -35.73
C GLN A 206 -0.30 -7.79 -36.69
N GLN A 207 -1.55 -7.34 -36.65
CA GLN A 207 -2.03 -6.24 -37.49
C GLN A 207 -1.32 -4.91 -37.17
N ASN A 208 -1.00 -4.67 -35.90
CA ASN A 208 -0.33 -3.45 -35.45
C ASN A 208 1.19 -3.58 -35.38
N GLY A 209 1.74 -4.77 -35.67
CA GLY A 209 3.18 -5.03 -35.61
C GLY A 209 3.76 -4.97 -34.19
N LEU A 210 2.95 -5.35 -33.20
CA LEU A 210 3.31 -5.37 -31.78
C LEU A 210 3.51 -6.82 -31.31
N ASP A 211 4.43 -7.00 -30.36
CA ASP A 211 4.49 -8.18 -29.50
C ASP A 211 3.78 -7.91 -28.17
N ALA A 212 3.89 -8.81 -27.18
CA ALA A 212 3.22 -8.64 -25.89
C ALA A 212 3.72 -7.41 -25.13
N VAL A 213 5.03 -7.16 -25.10
CA VAL A 213 5.63 -5.96 -24.48
C VAL A 213 5.18 -4.69 -25.19
N GLY A 214 5.19 -4.67 -26.52
CA GLY A 214 4.68 -3.55 -27.31
C GLY A 214 3.17 -3.31 -27.09
N THR A 215 2.43 -4.36 -26.75
CA THR A 215 1.01 -4.27 -26.39
C THR A 215 0.81 -3.67 -25.00
N LEU A 216 1.66 -4.01 -24.03
CA LEU A 216 1.67 -3.36 -22.72
C LEU A 216 2.07 -1.88 -22.84
N GLN A 217 3.11 -1.55 -23.63
CA GLN A 217 3.45 -0.16 -23.94
C GLN A 217 2.28 0.60 -24.57
N TYR A 218 1.56 -0.03 -25.51
CA TYR A 218 0.38 0.58 -26.12
C TYR A 218 -0.71 0.87 -25.07
N PHE A 219 -0.94 -0.04 -24.13
CA PHE A 219 -1.89 0.18 -23.04
C PHE A 219 -1.49 1.40 -22.19
N GLU A 220 -0.23 1.46 -21.75
CA GLU A 220 0.30 2.60 -20.97
C GLU A 220 0.19 3.93 -21.72
N ASP A 221 0.54 3.94 -23.01
CA ASP A 221 0.43 5.12 -23.87
C ASP A 221 -1.01 5.64 -24.00
N MET A 222 -2.00 4.74 -23.94
CA MET A 222 -3.41 5.08 -24.00
C MET A 222 -3.97 5.56 -22.65
N VAL A 223 -3.43 5.06 -21.53
CA VAL A 223 -3.83 5.46 -20.17
C VAL A 223 -3.20 6.80 -19.76
N ALA A 224 -1.96 7.08 -20.16
CA ALA A 224 -1.24 8.32 -19.84
C ALA A 224 -2.04 9.62 -20.11
N PRO A 225 -2.68 9.84 -21.29
CA PRO A 225 -3.46 11.05 -21.52
C PRO A 225 -4.74 11.13 -20.67
N ILE A 226 -5.29 9.99 -20.23
CA ILE A 226 -6.45 9.94 -19.33
C ILE A 226 -6.06 10.48 -17.94
N LEU A 227 -4.93 10.00 -17.41
CA LEU A 227 -4.37 10.46 -16.13
C LEU A 227 -3.99 11.95 -16.18
N SER A 228 -3.33 12.37 -17.26
CA SER A 228 -2.96 13.77 -17.49
C SER A 228 -4.19 14.68 -17.47
N LYS A 229 -5.27 14.30 -18.17
CA LYS A 229 -6.54 15.05 -18.19
C LYS A 229 -7.23 15.07 -16.81
N ALA A 230 -7.03 14.04 -16.00
CA ALA A 230 -7.49 13.98 -14.62
C ALA A 230 -6.58 14.74 -13.62
N ASN A 231 -5.48 15.35 -14.10
CA ASN A 231 -4.45 16.01 -13.30
C ASN A 231 -3.86 15.08 -12.22
N LYS A 232 -3.55 13.84 -12.59
CA LYS A 232 -2.93 12.86 -11.69
C LYS A 232 -1.48 12.57 -12.09
N ASN A 233 -0.64 12.41 -11.07
CA ASN A 233 0.74 11.98 -11.16
C ASN A 233 0.79 10.47 -10.91
N PRO A 234 1.18 9.67 -11.90
CA PRO A 234 1.13 8.22 -11.75
C PRO A 234 2.21 7.68 -10.81
N VAL A 235 1.83 6.66 -10.05
CA VAL A 235 2.75 5.74 -9.37
C VAL A 235 2.56 4.36 -10.00
N VAL A 236 3.66 3.66 -10.26
CA VAL A 236 3.66 2.35 -10.93
C VAL A 236 4.58 1.39 -10.17
N TRP A 237 4.31 0.11 -10.25
CA TRP A 237 5.27 -0.92 -9.84
C TRP A 237 6.44 -1.00 -10.82
N GLU A 238 7.55 -1.59 -10.38
CA GLU A 238 8.77 -1.69 -11.17
C GLU A 238 8.67 -2.59 -12.41
N ASP A 239 7.70 -3.51 -12.44
CA ASP A 239 7.52 -4.52 -13.49
C ASP A 239 7.44 -3.91 -14.90
N LEU A 240 6.80 -2.73 -15.04
CA LEU A 240 6.78 -2.02 -16.32
C LEU A 240 8.20 -1.80 -16.87
N PHE A 241 9.18 -1.52 -16.01
CA PHE A 241 10.57 -1.35 -16.42
C PHE A 241 11.26 -2.68 -16.73
N ASP A 242 11.00 -3.70 -15.92
CA ASP A 242 11.58 -5.03 -16.09
C ASP A 242 11.10 -5.68 -17.40
N ASP A 243 9.85 -5.42 -17.78
CA ASP A 243 9.24 -5.82 -19.05
C ASP A 243 9.70 -4.97 -20.24
N GLY A 244 10.45 -3.89 -20.02
CA GLY A 244 10.98 -3.02 -21.07
C GLY A 244 10.00 -1.95 -21.58
N VAL A 245 8.95 -1.64 -20.81
CA VAL A 245 8.04 -0.53 -21.08
C VAL A 245 8.72 0.79 -20.73
N ASN A 246 8.60 1.76 -21.62
CA ASN A 246 9.11 3.11 -21.44
C ASN A 246 8.01 3.97 -20.84
N VAL A 247 8.09 4.22 -19.54
CA VAL A 247 7.23 5.19 -18.86
C VAL A 247 7.93 6.54 -18.71
N PRO A 248 7.18 7.66 -18.64
CA PRO A 248 7.78 8.98 -18.48
C PRO A 248 8.50 9.17 -17.14
N THR A 249 9.65 9.87 -17.13
CA THR A 249 10.47 10.09 -15.92
C THR A 249 9.80 10.90 -14.81
N GLN A 250 8.68 11.57 -15.08
CA GLN A 250 7.88 12.23 -14.04
C GLN A 250 7.10 11.25 -13.14
N TYR A 251 6.94 9.99 -13.56
CA TYR A 251 6.27 8.96 -12.78
C TYR A 251 7.10 8.64 -11.52
N ILE A 252 6.42 8.12 -10.50
CA ILE A 252 7.08 7.54 -9.33
C ILE A 252 7.07 6.02 -9.52
N VAL A 253 8.19 5.37 -9.23
CA VAL A 253 8.33 3.91 -9.37
C VAL A 253 8.45 3.28 -7.99
N GLU A 254 7.59 2.33 -7.68
CA GLU A 254 7.62 1.58 -6.43
C GLU A 254 8.31 0.23 -6.64
N VAL A 255 9.41 0.03 -5.90
CA VAL A 255 10.34 -1.09 -6.05
C VAL A 255 10.08 -2.10 -4.95
N TRP A 256 9.70 -3.31 -5.32
CA TRP A 256 9.29 -4.36 -4.38
C TRP A 256 10.23 -5.57 -4.35
N SER A 257 11.09 -5.73 -5.36
CA SER A 257 12.09 -6.79 -5.48
C SER A 257 13.31 -6.58 -4.59
N ASP A 258 14.21 -5.66 -4.94
CA ASP A 258 15.49 -5.48 -4.28
C ASP A 258 16.16 -4.10 -4.45
N GLN A 259 17.25 -3.89 -3.71
CA GLN A 259 18.00 -2.63 -3.70
C GLN A 259 18.76 -2.35 -5.00
N SER A 260 19.11 -3.37 -5.79
CA SER A 260 19.81 -3.20 -7.05
C SER A 260 18.89 -2.63 -8.13
N THR A 261 17.62 -3.06 -8.16
CA THR A 261 16.57 -2.48 -9.00
C THR A 261 16.29 -1.03 -8.60
N LEU A 262 16.15 -0.76 -7.29
CA LEU A 262 16.02 0.60 -6.76
C LEU A 262 17.11 1.55 -7.28
N GLN A 263 18.38 1.15 -7.14
CA GLN A 263 19.51 1.98 -7.58
C GLN A 263 19.52 2.19 -9.10
N SER A 264 19.12 1.18 -9.88
CA SER A 264 19.09 1.27 -11.34
C SER A 264 18.05 2.28 -11.82
N LEU A 265 16.86 2.26 -11.21
CA LEU A 265 15.79 3.22 -11.50
C LEU A 265 16.13 4.65 -11.08
N VAL A 266 16.77 4.81 -9.91
CA VAL A 266 17.28 6.12 -9.47
C VAL A 266 18.31 6.67 -10.46
N LYS A 267 19.27 5.85 -10.90
CA LYS A 267 20.29 6.25 -11.89
C LYS A 267 19.68 6.56 -13.26
N ALA A 268 18.52 5.98 -13.57
CA ALA A 268 17.73 6.32 -14.75
C ALA A 268 16.92 7.62 -14.59
N GLY A 269 16.93 8.24 -13.40
CA GLY A 269 16.34 9.56 -13.12
C GLY A 269 14.93 9.53 -12.55
N TYR A 270 14.42 8.36 -12.14
CA TYR A 270 13.08 8.23 -11.55
C TYR A 270 13.10 8.56 -10.06
N ARG A 271 12.00 9.14 -9.59
CA ARG A 271 11.71 9.15 -8.15
C ARG A 271 11.23 7.78 -7.74
N THR A 272 11.74 7.24 -6.64
CA THR A 272 11.48 5.88 -6.23
C THR A 272 10.96 5.75 -4.81
N LEU A 273 10.10 4.75 -4.63
CA LEU A 273 9.64 4.22 -3.36
C LEU A 273 10.15 2.79 -3.22
N THR A 274 10.36 2.33 -1.99
CA THR A 274 10.65 0.91 -1.72
C THR A 274 9.54 0.25 -0.90
N ALA A 275 9.12 -0.93 -1.33
CA ALA A 275 8.37 -1.89 -0.52
C ALA A 275 9.23 -3.14 -0.18
N TYR A 276 10.38 -3.33 -0.84
CA TYR A 276 11.24 -4.50 -0.62
C TYR A 276 11.67 -4.60 0.86
N GLY A 277 11.60 -5.81 1.41
CA GLY A 277 11.89 -6.05 2.83
C GLY A 277 10.88 -5.49 3.82
N TYR A 278 9.77 -4.88 3.35
CA TYR A 278 8.68 -4.34 4.17
C TYR A 278 7.32 -5.04 3.96
N TYR A 279 7.34 -6.26 3.40
CA TYR A 279 6.14 -7.08 3.23
C TYR A 279 5.68 -7.65 4.58
N LEU A 280 4.61 -7.08 5.12
CA LEU A 280 4.02 -7.49 6.38
C LEU A 280 3.18 -8.77 6.23
N ASN A 281 2.59 -9.01 5.06
CA ASN A 281 1.87 -10.26 4.77
C ASN A 281 2.80 -11.48 4.83
N ASN A 282 4.10 -11.31 4.53
CA ASN A 282 5.10 -12.37 4.65
C ASN A 282 5.29 -12.80 6.12
N GLN A 283 5.03 -14.08 6.33
CA GLN A 283 5.05 -14.73 7.65
C GLN A 283 6.37 -15.45 7.96
N GLU A 284 7.12 -15.80 6.91
CA GLU A 284 8.46 -16.36 6.97
C GLU A 284 9.42 -15.44 6.21
N PRO A 285 10.27 -14.66 6.90
CA PRO A 285 11.19 -13.75 6.23
C PRO A 285 12.40 -14.45 5.59
N SER A 286 12.66 -15.72 5.95
CA SER A 286 13.70 -16.57 5.37
C SER A 286 13.26 -18.03 5.40
N PRO A 287 13.22 -18.75 4.27
CA PRO A 287 12.81 -20.16 4.23
C PRO A 287 13.65 -21.02 5.18
N GLY A 288 13.01 -21.70 6.13
CA GLY A 288 13.65 -22.70 7.02
C GLY A 288 14.11 -22.19 8.39
N GLU A 289 14.01 -20.89 8.68
CA GLU A 289 14.32 -20.33 10.00
C GLU A 289 13.04 -20.11 10.81
N THR A 290 12.62 -21.11 11.59
CA THR A 290 11.43 -21.02 12.46
C THR A 290 11.86 -20.78 13.91
N THR A 291 11.97 -19.51 14.31
CA THR A 291 11.93 -19.21 15.74
C THR A 291 10.46 -19.23 16.20
N SER A 292 10.25 -19.62 17.45
CA SER A 292 8.97 -20.04 18.04
C SER A 292 7.80 -19.06 17.83
N GLN A 293 6.88 -19.42 16.90
CA GLN A 293 5.66 -18.70 16.47
C GLN A 293 5.91 -17.30 15.86
N TRP A 294 5.24 -17.02 14.72
CA TRP A 294 5.27 -15.77 13.92
C TRP A 294 6.54 -14.92 14.16
N VAL A 295 7.54 -15.14 13.32
CA VAL A 295 8.90 -14.59 13.39
C VAL A 295 8.94 -13.09 13.79
N ASP A 296 10.02 -12.68 14.47
CA ASP A 296 10.43 -11.29 14.74
C ASP A 296 10.67 -10.45 13.45
N THR A 297 9.77 -10.51 12.46
CA THR A 297 9.92 -9.86 11.15
C THR A 297 10.05 -8.34 11.30
N TRP A 298 9.58 -7.77 12.41
CA TRP A 298 9.77 -6.36 12.73
C TRP A 298 11.26 -5.99 12.84
N LYS A 299 12.13 -6.89 13.34
CA LYS A 299 13.58 -6.65 13.43
C LYS A 299 14.22 -6.61 12.05
N LEU A 300 13.80 -7.51 11.17
CA LEU A 300 14.25 -7.51 9.77
C LEU A 300 13.85 -6.18 9.10
N MET A 301 12.56 -5.82 9.17
CA MET A 301 12.06 -4.55 8.65
C MET A 301 12.77 -3.34 9.26
N TYR A 302 13.06 -3.36 10.56
CA TYR A 302 13.79 -2.29 11.22
C TYR A 302 15.23 -2.15 10.69
N SER A 303 15.86 -3.26 10.30
CA SER A 303 17.22 -3.31 9.75
C SER A 303 17.31 -3.06 8.25
N THR A 304 16.21 -3.17 7.51
CA THR A 304 16.16 -2.86 6.07
C THR A 304 16.19 -1.34 5.87
N ASP A 305 17.29 -0.80 5.34
CA ASP A 305 17.42 0.63 5.02
C ASP A 305 17.59 0.80 3.50
N PRO A 306 16.77 1.63 2.82
CA PRO A 306 16.85 1.80 1.38
C PRO A 306 18.20 2.32 0.89
N LEU A 307 18.90 3.10 1.71
CA LEU A 307 20.13 3.78 1.33
C LEU A 307 21.40 3.12 1.86
N ASP A 308 21.28 2.05 2.66
CA ASP A 308 22.44 1.36 3.22
C ASP A 308 23.27 0.70 2.12
N ASN A 309 24.60 0.87 2.17
CA ASN A 309 25.56 0.36 1.18
C ASN A 309 25.26 0.68 -0.29
N THR A 310 24.51 1.76 -0.57
CA THR A 310 24.24 2.19 -1.95
C THR A 310 25.45 2.89 -2.59
N SER A 311 25.47 2.87 -3.92
CA SER A 311 26.47 3.55 -4.77
C SER A 311 25.98 4.90 -5.32
N LEU A 312 24.88 5.42 -4.77
CA LEU A 312 24.19 6.62 -5.26
C LEU A 312 24.93 7.90 -4.84
N THR A 313 24.92 8.91 -5.71
CA THR A 313 25.39 10.26 -5.37
C THR A 313 24.39 10.98 -4.45
N PRO A 314 24.78 12.07 -3.78
CA PRO A 314 23.83 12.85 -2.97
C PRO A 314 22.59 13.32 -3.74
N GLU A 315 22.74 13.72 -5.00
CA GLU A 315 21.63 14.15 -5.86
C GLU A 315 20.74 12.98 -6.28
N GLU A 316 21.31 11.79 -6.48
CA GLU A 316 20.56 10.56 -6.75
C GLU A 316 19.79 10.08 -5.50
N ILE A 317 20.36 10.26 -4.30
CA ILE A 317 19.69 9.94 -3.04
C ILE A 317 18.39 10.73 -2.87
N ASP A 318 18.33 11.99 -3.33
CA ASP A 318 17.11 12.82 -3.28
C ASP A 318 15.95 12.26 -4.11
N LEU A 319 16.23 11.35 -5.06
CA LEU A 319 15.21 10.65 -5.83
C LEU A 319 14.61 9.46 -5.06
N VAL A 320 15.26 8.95 -4.02
CA VAL A 320 14.69 7.96 -3.11
C VAL A 320 13.79 8.68 -2.11
N ILE A 321 12.51 8.79 -2.44
CA ILE A 321 11.56 9.63 -1.69
C ILE A 321 10.97 8.93 -0.46
N GLY A 322 11.23 7.63 -0.29
CA GLY A 322 10.90 6.87 0.91
C GLY A 322 10.47 5.44 0.61
N GLY A 323 9.47 4.95 1.32
CA GLY A 323 8.99 3.58 1.15
C GLY A 323 7.66 3.31 1.83
N GLU A 324 7.19 2.08 1.66
CA GLU A 324 5.89 1.62 2.13
C GLU A 324 5.98 0.27 2.84
N ALA A 325 5.23 0.13 3.93
CA ALA A 325 4.99 -1.17 4.53
C ALA A 325 3.78 -1.82 3.85
N ALA A 326 3.98 -2.96 3.19
CA ALA A 326 2.94 -3.60 2.38
C ALA A 326 2.17 -4.66 3.16
N MET A 327 0.85 -4.51 3.27
CA MET A 327 -0.05 -5.52 3.84
C MET A 327 -1.05 -6.01 2.79
N TRP A 328 -0.60 -6.96 1.98
CA TRP A 328 -1.44 -7.73 1.07
C TRP A 328 -2.43 -8.63 1.82
N GLY A 329 -3.56 -8.88 1.17
CA GLY A 329 -4.78 -9.35 1.82
C GLY A 329 -5.06 -10.84 1.67
N GLU A 330 -4.22 -11.66 1.06
CA GLU A 330 -4.54 -13.06 0.72
C GLU A 330 -4.93 -13.91 1.94
N GLN A 331 -4.39 -13.57 3.11
CA GLN A 331 -4.69 -14.23 4.40
C GLN A 331 -5.01 -13.23 5.52
N VAL A 332 -5.34 -11.99 5.16
CA VAL A 332 -5.53 -10.89 6.11
C VAL A 332 -6.86 -10.20 5.84
N GLU A 333 -7.72 -10.17 6.86
CA GLU A 333 -9.02 -9.50 6.85
C GLU A 333 -9.23 -8.71 8.14
N SER A 334 -10.38 -8.06 8.31
CA SER A 334 -10.65 -7.20 9.47
C SER A 334 -10.49 -7.88 10.84
N LEU A 335 -10.70 -9.21 10.93
CA LEU A 335 -10.63 -9.95 12.18
C LEU A 335 -9.20 -10.17 12.68
N ASN A 336 -8.23 -10.34 11.78
CA ASN A 336 -6.82 -10.57 12.14
C ASN A 336 -5.90 -9.37 11.81
N TYR A 337 -6.44 -8.34 11.14
CA TYR A 337 -5.69 -7.19 10.61
C TYR A 337 -4.70 -6.59 11.61
N ASP A 338 -5.20 -6.10 12.75
CA ASP A 338 -4.37 -5.35 13.70
C ASP A 338 -3.23 -6.20 14.26
N SER A 339 -3.51 -7.47 14.56
CA SER A 339 -2.54 -8.39 15.14
C SER A 339 -1.41 -8.72 14.16
N ARG A 340 -1.70 -8.66 12.85
CA ARG A 340 -0.72 -8.82 11.78
C ARG A 340 0.06 -7.53 11.57
N VAL A 341 -0.60 -6.38 11.49
CA VAL A 341 0.08 -5.11 11.13
C VAL A 341 0.91 -4.57 12.29
N TRP A 342 0.33 -4.52 13.49
CA TRP A 342 0.86 -3.74 14.60
C TRP A 342 1.48 -4.66 15.68
N PRO A 343 2.67 -4.34 16.19
CA PRO A 343 3.45 -3.11 15.97
C PRO A 343 4.50 -3.23 14.85
N ARG A 344 4.47 -4.28 14.02
CA ARG A 344 5.51 -4.52 13.00
C ARG A 344 5.68 -3.36 12.02
N ALA A 345 4.59 -2.75 11.56
CA ALA A 345 4.62 -1.57 10.70
C ALA A 345 5.29 -0.35 11.38
N CYS A 346 5.27 -0.24 12.71
CA CYS A 346 5.96 0.84 13.42
C CYS A 346 7.48 0.78 13.20
N ALA A 347 8.05 -0.41 13.01
CA ALA A 347 9.48 -0.58 12.72
C ALA A 347 9.86 0.07 11.38
N VAL A 348 9.04 -0.15 10.35
CA VAL A 348 9.20 0.51 9.04
C VAL A 348 9.08 2.02 9.19
N SER A 349 8.09 2.50 9.94
CA SER A 349 7.92 3.94 10.14
C SER A 349 9.11 4.59 10.84
N GLU A 350 9.69 3.94 11.86
CA GLU A 350 10.86 4.46 12.55
C GLU A 350 12.08 4.52 11.63
N ARG A 351 12.28 3.49 10.79
CA ARG A 351 13.35 3.48 9.77
C ARG A 351 13.19 4.59 8.74
N LEU A 352 11.97 4.92 8.34
CA LEU A 352 11.71 5.97 7.36
C LEU A 352 11.64 7.40 7.98
N TRP A 353 11.44 7.52 9.29
CA TRP A 353 11.40 8.79 10.00
C TRP A 353 12.76 9.17 10.59
N SER A 354 13.38 8.26 11.34
CA SER A 354 14.55 8.54 12.17
C SER A 354 15.84 8.67 11.36
N PRO A 355 16.89 9.29 11.94
CA PRO A 355 18.22 9.29 11.36
C PRO A 355 18.72 7.88 11.04
N GLN A 356 19.56 7.77 10.00
CA GLN A 356 20.07 6.49 9.48
C GLN A 356 20.77 5.64 10.54
N ASP A 357 21.48 6.28 11.47
CA ASP A 357 22.28 5.64 12.53
C ASP A 357 21.45 5.13 13.72
N VAL A 358 20.13 5.38 13.75
CA VAL A 358 19.22 4.80 14.74
C VAL A 358 18.89 3.36 14.33
N VAL A 359 19.73 2.41 14.78
CA VAL A 359 19.68 0.99 14.36
C VAL A 359 19.77 -0.01 15.53
N ASP A 360 19.95 0.45 16.77
CA ASP A 360 20.07 -0.45 17.92
C ASP A 360 18.74 -1.17 18.20
N GLN A 361 18.70 -2.48 17.90
CA GLN A 361 17.50 -3.30 18.09
C GLN A 361 17.14 -3.52 19.56
N THR A 362 18.09 -3.41 20.50
CA THR A 362 17.82 -3.57 21.94
C THR A 362 17.06 -2.37 22.47
N ASP A 363 17.52 -1.16 22.13
CA ASP A 363 16.82 0.09 22.44
C ASP A 363 15.46 0.14 21.72
N ALA A 364 15.42 -0.23 20.44
CA ALA A 364 14.18 -0.29 19.66
C ALA A 364 13.16 -1.26 20.28
N THR A 365 13.58 -2.45 20.75
CA THR A 365 12.69 -3.40 21.43
C THR A 365 12.02 -2.75 22.65
N THR A 366 12.78 -2.01 23.45
CA THR A 366 12.28 -1.35 24.66
C THR A 366 11.24 -0.28 24.31
N ARG A 367 11.56 0.62 23.38
CA ARG A 367 10.65 1.71 22.98
C ARG A 367 9.42 1.19 22.22
N LEU A 368 9.58 0.19 21.37
CA LEU A 368 8.50 -0.40 20.58
C LEU A 368 7.52 -1.17 21.47
N THR A 369 7.98 -1.84 22.52
CA THR A 369 7.12 -2.50 23.52
C THR A 369 6.20 -1.48 24.20
N GLU A 370 6.75 -0.34 24.64
CA GLU A 370 5.97 0.75 25.22
C GLU A 370 4.99 1.39 24.21
N HIS A 371 5.45 1.65 22.98
CA HIS A 371 4.60 2.20 21.92
C HIS A 371 3.46 1.25 21.54
N ARG A 372 3.73 -0.06 21.51
CA ARG A 372 2.73 -1.11 21.29
C ARG A 372 1.62 -1.03 22.34
N CYS A 373 1.96 -0.92 23.62
CA CYS A 373 0.94 -0.74 24.67
C CYS A 373 0.22 0.61 24.54
N ARG A 374 0.91 1.68 24.11
CA ARG A 374 0.31 3.00 23.90
C ARG A 374 -0.76 2.99 22.81
N ILE A 375 -0.48 2.42 21.64
CA ILE A 375 -1.47 2.32 20.56
C ILE A 375 -2.59 1.33 20.92
N ALA A 376 -2.29 0.30 21.71
CA ALA A 376 -3.32 -0.63 22.21
C ALA A 376 -4.31 0.04 23.17
N ARG A 377 -3.85 0.91 24.06
CA ARG A 377 -4.73 1.74 24.91
C ARG A 377 -5.61 2.69 24.09
N ARG A 378 -5.21 3.02 22.86
CA ARG A 378 -5.97 3.84 21.91
C ARG A 378 -6.91 3.02 21.01
N GLY A 379 -7.02 1.71 21.26
CA GLY A 379 -7.98 0.83 20.57
C GLY A 379 -7.42 0.05 19.38
N VAL A 380 -6.11 0.06 19.15
CA VAL A 380 -5.45 -0.75 18.10
C VAL A 380 -5.05 -2.12 18.66
N GLY A 381 -5.49 -3.21 18.04
CA GLY A 381 -5.21 -4.59 18.47
C GLY A 381 -3.75 -5.06 18.24
N ALA A 382 -2.77 -4.31 18.75
CA ALA A 382 -1.35 -4.57 18.52
C ALA A 382 -0.81 -5.79 19.30
N SER A 383 -0.21 -6.72 18.57
CA SER A 383 0.36 -7.97 19.11
C SER A 383 1.61 -7.73 19.96
N PRO A 384 1.92 -8.59 20.94
CA PRO A 384 3.16 -8.51 21.68
C PRO A 384 4.37 -8.87 20.80
N ILE A 385 5.54 -8.31 21.13
CA ILE A 385 6.84 -8.65 20.50
C ILE A 385 7.82 -9.29 21.50
N VAL A 386 7.51 -9.22 22.79
CA VAL A 386 8.24 -9.85 23.89
C VAL A 386 7.22 -10.31 24.95
N PRO A 387 7.59 -11.23 25.86
CA PRO A 387 6.74 -11.56 27.00
C PRO A 387 6.50 -10.34 27.90
N ASP A 388 5.28 -9.80 27.90
CA ASP A 388 4.89 -8.60 28.64
C ASP A 388 3.39 -8.61 29.00
N TYR A 389 2.91 -7.49 29.55
CA TYR A 389 1.48 -7.17 29.61
C TYR A 389 1.27 -5.66 29.41
N CYS A 390 0.12 -5.27 28.86
CA CYS A 390 -0.31 -3.88 28.79
C CYS A 390 -1.47 -3.65 29.77
N SER A 391 -1.38 -2.59 30.59
CA SER A 391 -2.55 -2.09 31.33
C SER A 391 -3.50 -1.41 30.34
N LEU A 392 -4.51 -2.15 29.88
CA LEU A 392 -5.52 -1.70 28.91
C LEU A 392 -6.78 -1.19 29.64
N PRO A 393 -7.54 -0.25 29.05
CA PRO A 393 -8.80 0.19 29.62
C PRO A 393 -9.75 -1.00 29.78
N TYR A 394 -10.39 -1.12 30.94
CA TYR A 394 -11.36 -2.18 31.21
C TYR A 394 -12.58 -2.03 30.29
N THR A 395 -12.77 -2.96 29.37
CA THR A 395 -14.03 -3.17 28.67
C THR A 395 -14.80 -4.28 29.39
N PRO A 396 -15.94 -3.98 30.06
CA PRO A 396 -16.75 -5.02 30.68
C PRO A 396 -17.21 -5.99 29.60
N TYR A 397 -16.78 -7.25 29.71
CA TYR A 397 -17.30 -8.33 28.90
C TYR A 397 -18.65 -8.75 29.48
N VAL A 398 -19.73 -8.33 28.81
CA VAL A 398 -21.10 -8.84 28.98
C VAL A 398 -21.71 -8.55 30.37
N GLU A 399 -22.58 -7.55 30.45
CA GLU A 399 -23.64 -7.57 31.46
C GLU A 399 -24.63 -8.66 31.03
N PHE A 400 -24.71 -9.75 31.80
CA PHE A 400 -25.62 -10.87 31.56
C PHE A 400 -27.08 -10.52 31.82
#